data_AF-A0A0F9NJP8-F1
#
_entry.id   AF-A0A0F9NJP8-F1
#
_cell.length_a   1.000
_cell.length_b   1.000
_cell.length_c   1.000
_cell.angle_alpha   90.00
_cell.angle_beta   90.00
_cell.angle_gamma   90.00
#
_symmetry.space_group_name_H-M   'P 1'
#
loop_
_entity.id
_entity.type
_entity.pdbx_description
1 polymer ?
#
loop_
_entity_poly.entity_id
_entity_poly.type
_entity_poly.pdbx_seq_one_letter_code
_entity_poly.pdbx_strand_id
1 'polypeptide(L)'
;MSAKLINGKEIAIAVRQQVATGVEARINQGLRAPGLAVVLVGSDPASEVYVGNKRKACAAAGILSLSYDLPADTSQQALEALINELNENPLVDGILVQLPLPDQLDADPILLKIRPDKDVDGFHPYNIGRLMQRKPALRPCTPAGVITLLDSINTPYKGQHAVVVGASNIVGRPMIMELLLKGATTTVCHRFTPDLERYVRDADILIAAVGKPGLIKGE
;
A
#
# COMPACT_ATOMS: atom_id res chain seq x y z
N MET A 1 -0.01 -5.14 -32.88
CA MET A 1 -0.66 -4.01 -32.17
C MET A 1 0.26 -3.59 -31.05
N SER A 2 0.47 -2.29 -30.82
CA SER A 2 1.24 -1.80 -29.67
C SER A 2 0.37 -1.78 -28.42
N ALA A 3 0.99 -2.03 -27.26
CA ALA A 3 0.30 -1.94 -25.97
C ALA A 3 -0.12 -0.48 -25.68
N LYS A 4 -1.27 -0.31 -25.02
CA LYS A 4 -1.68 1.00 -24.49
C LYS A 4 -1.01 1.23 -23.14
N LEU A 5 -0.47 2.43 -22.93
CA LEU A 5 0.16 2.81 -21.67
C LEU A 5 -0.90 3.06 -20.59
N ILE A 6 -0.76 2.43 -19.43
CA ILE A 6 -1.51 2.80 -18.22
C ILE A 6 -0.75 3.92 -17.51
N ASN A 7 -1.19 5.17 -17.68
CA ASN A 7 -0.48 6.34 -17.15
C ASN A 7 -0.77 6.55 -15.65
N GLY A 8 -0.02 5.85 -14.80
CA GLY A 8 -0.18 5.94 -13.35
C GLY A 8 0.06 7.34 -12.76
N LYS A 9 0.83 8.20 -13.44
CA LYS A 9 1.08 9.57 -12.99
C LYS A 9 -0.19 10.42 -13.07
N GLU A 10 -0.90 10.35 -14.19
CA GLU A 10 -2.17 11.06 -14.38
C GLU A 10 -3.25 10.54 -13.44
N ILE A 11 -3.36 9.21 -13.30
CA ILE A 11 -4.33 8.58 -12.40
C ILE A 11 -4.07 8.99 -10.95
N ALA A 12 -2.81 9.01 -10.50
CA ALA A 12 -2.46 9.47 -9.15
C ALA A 12 -2.72 10.97 -8.92
N ILE A 13 -2.65 11.82 -9.94
CA ILE A 13 -3.06 13.23 -9.84
C ILE A 13 -4.57 13.32 -9.64
N ALA A 14 -5.35 12.60 -10.45
CA ALA A 14 -6.81 12.59 -10.35
C ALA A 14 -7.28 12.10 -8.96
N VAL A 15 -6.69 11.02 -8.43
CA VAL A 15 -7.01 10.52 -7.08
C VAL A 15 -6.69 11.55 -6.01
N ARG A 16 -5.54 12.22 -6.08
CA ARG A 16 -5.19 13.27 -5.10
C ARG A 16 -6.17 14.45 -5.14
N GLN A 17 -6.60 14.85 -6.34
CA GLN A 17 -7.59 15.92 -6.48
C GLN A 17 -8.94 15.52 -5.87
N GLN A 18 -9.39 14.29 -6.10
CA GLN A 18 -10.63 13.77 -5.49
C GLN A 18 -10.55 13.78 -3.96
N VAL A 19 -9.42 13.36 -3.39
CA VAL A 19 -9.19 13.41 -1.95
C VAL A 19 -9.21 14.86 -1.44
N ALA A 20 -8.53 15.79 -2.12
CA ALA A 20 -8.49 17.20 -1.74
C ALA A 20 -9.90 17.82 -1.72
N THR A 21 -10.70 17.59 -2.76
CA THR A 21 -12.10 18.04 -2.81
C THR A 21 -12.94 17.42 -1.68
N GLY A 22 -12.71 16.15 -1.36
CA GLY A 22 -13.37 15.49 -0.24
C GLY A 22 -13.02 16.11 1.12
N VAL A 23 -11.75 16.46 1.33
CA VAL A 23 -11.28 17.13 2.55
C VAL A 23 -11.87 18.53 2.66
N GLU A 24 -11.85 19.31 1.58
CA GLU A 24 -12.46 20.64 1.54
C GLU A 24 -13.96 20.59 1.87
N ALA A 25 -14.70 19.65 1.28
CA ALA A 25 -16.12 19.47 1.55
C ALA A 25 -16.39 19.15 3.03
N ARG A 26 -15.53 18.36 3.69
CA ARG A 26 -15.63 18.07 5.12
C ARG A 26 -15.40 19.32 5.98
N ILE A 27 -14.38 20.10 5.65
CA ILE A 27 -14.05 21.34 6.38
C ILE A 27 -15.18 22.36 6.24
N ASN A 28 -15.76 22.50 5.04
CA ASN A 28 -16.90 23.39 4.81
C ASN A 28 -18.17 22.98 5.59
N GLN A 29 -18.27 21.71 6.01
CA GLN A 29 -19.32 21.21 6.90
C GLN A 29 -18.99 21.41 8.40
N GLY A 30 -17.88 22.07 8.74
CA GLY A 30 -17.42 22.24 10.12
C GLY A 30 -16.77 20.99 10.73
N LEU A 31 -16.46 19.97 9.92
CA LEU A 31 -15.76 18.76 10.38
C LEU A 31 -14.25 18.96 10.30
N ARG A 32 -13.49 18.28 11.18
CA ARG A 32 -12.03 18.32 11.12
C ARG A 32 -11.47 17.69 9.85
N ALA A 33 -10.32 18.18 9.41
CA ALA A 33 -9.51 17.51 8.40
C ALA A 33 -9.06 16.11 8.87
N PRO A 34 -8.85 15.15 7.95
CA PRO A 34 -8.18 13.89 8.29
C PRO A 34 -6.74 14.13 8.72
N GLY A 35 -6.21 13.27 9.59
CA GLY A 35 -4.82 13.31 10.05
C GLY A 35 -4.03 12.05 9.74
N LEU A 36 -2.82 12.21 9.24
CA LEU A 36 -1.85 11.15 9.00
C LEU A 36 -0.61 11.37 9.87
N ALA A 37 -0.31 10.40 10.72
CA ALA A 37 0.96 10.33 11.45
C ALA A 37 1.97 9.47 10.67
N VAL A 38 3.14 10.04 10.37
CA VAL A 38 4.24 9.34 9.72
C VAL A 38 5.41 9.25 10.69
N VAL A 39 5.85 8.01 10.95
CA VAL A 39 6.97 7.71 11.84
C VAL A 39 8.15 7.21 11.01
N LEU A 40 9.28 7.90 11.14
CA LEU A 40 10.57 7.53 10.55
C LEU A 40 11.55 7.26 11.68
N VAL A 41 12.30 6.17 11.60
CA VAL A 41 13.33 5.83 12.60
C VAL A 41 14.68 5.73 11.91
N GLY A 42 15.62 6.55 12.37
CA GLY A 42 16.94 6.69 11.74
C GLY A 42 16.92 7.59 10.51
N SER A 43 17.99 7.48 9.71
CA SER A 43 18.26 8.39 8.59
C SER A 43 18.68 7.59 7.36
N ASP A 44 17.70 6.99 6.69
CA ASP A 44 17.88 6.40 5.38
C ASP A 44 17.46 7.41 4.29
N PRO A 45 18.36 7.83 3.37
CA PRO A 45 18.05 8.84 2.37
C PRO A 45 16.85 8.48 1.46
N ALA A 46 16.66 7.19 1.15
CA ALA A 46 15.51 6.76 0.35
C ALA A 46 14.20 6.93 1.13
N SER A 47 14.22 6.60 2.42
CA SER A 47 13.10 6.79 3.34
C SER A 47 12.75 8.27 3.53
N GLU A 48 13.73 9.17 3.64
CA GLU A 48 13.50 10.62 3.75
C GLU A 48 12.79 11.19 2.52
N VAL A 49 13.22 10.83 1.31
CA VAL A 49 12.57 11.25 0.06
C VAL A 49 11.13 10.74 0.02
N TYR A 50 10.92 9.50 0.41
CA TYR A 50 9.60 8.87 0.38
C TYR A 50 8.63 9.49 1.40
N VAL A 51 9.09 9.75 2.63
CA VAL A 51 8.33 10.48 3.66
C VAL A 51 8.06 11.92 3.22
N GLY A 52 9.05 12.60 2.63
CA GLY A 52 8.89 13.94 2.07
C GLY A 52 7.79 14.02 1.02
N ASN A 53 7.68 13.01 0.15
CA ASN A 53 6.60 12.93 -0.84
C ASN A 53 5.22 12.71 -0.18
N LYS A 54 5.13 11.91 0.89
CA LYS A 54 3.88 11.73 1.66
C LYS A 54 3.43 13.03 2.33
N ARG A 55 4.36 13.77 2.94
CA ARG A 55 4.10 15.10 3.55
C ARG A 55 3.55 16.08 2.50
N LYS A 56 4.19 16.16 1.33
CA LYS A 56 3.72 17.01 0.21
C LYS A 56 2.33 16.60 -0.28
N ALA A 57 2.07 15.30 -0.39
CA ALA A 57 0.76 14.79 -0.80
C ALA A 57 -0.34 15.14 0.22
N CYS A 58 -0.05 15.03 1.52
CA CYS A 58 -0.99 15.43 2.58
C CYS A 58 -1.30 16.92 2.51
N ALA A 59 -0.26 17.76 2.42
CA ALA A 59 -0.42 19.21 2.31
C ALA A 59 -1.26 19.60 1.09
N ALA A 60 -0.98 19.01 -0.07
CA ALA A 60 -1.75 19.26 -1.30
C ALA A 60 -3.22 18.82 -1.20
N ALA A 61 -3.53 17.83 -0.35
CA ALA A 61 -4.88 17.33 -0.12
C ALA A 61 -5.58 17.97 1.09
N GLY A 62 -4.94 18.90 1.80
CA GLY A 62 -5.50 19.50 3.02
C GLY A 62 -5.52 18.55 4.24
N ILE A 63 -4.77 17.46 4.20
CA ILE A 63 -4.66 16.48 5.30
C ILE A 63 -3.65 16.98 6.33
N LEU A 64 -4.00 16.90 7.61
CA LEU A 64 -3.08 17.19 8.71
C LEU A 64 -1.97 16.13 8.71
N SER A 65 -0.72 16.57 8.52
CA SER A 65 0.45 15.69 8.55
C SER A 65 1.20 15.85 9.86
N LEU A 66 1.23 14.81 10.68
CA LEU A 66 2.04 14.70 11.88
C LEU A 66 3.28 13.87 11.53
N SER A 67 4.46 14.32 11.90
CA SER A 67 5.71 13.65 11.53
C SER A 67 6.63 13.50 12.72
N TYR A 68 7.11 12.27 12.89
CA TYR A 68 7.94 11.84 14.00
C TYR A 68 9.23 11.26 13.42
N ASP A 69 10.27 12.08 13.41
CA ASP A 69 11.60 11.68 12.96
C ASP A 69 12.41 11.29 14.20
N LEU A 70 12.48 9.99 14.46
CA LEU A 70 13.11 9.39 15.64
C LEU A 70 14.56 9.01 15.35
N PRO A 71 15.48 9.13 16.33
CA PRO A 71 16.87 8.78 16.13
C PRO A 71 17.06 7.27 15.91
N ALA A 72 18.16 6.90 15.25
CA ALA A 72 18.43 5.50 14.90
C ALA A 72 18.63 4.59 16.12
N ASP A 73 18.92 5.13 17.30
CA ASP A 73 19.08 4.42 18.57
C ASP A 73 17.78 4.31 19.39
N THR A 74 16.64 4.71 18.81
CA THR A 74 15.31 4.54 19.41
C THR A 74 15.09 3.09 19.82
N SER A 75 14.66 2.88 21.06
CA SER A 75 14.36 1.54 21.57
C SER A 75 13.00 1.04 21.07
N GLN A 76 12.85 -0.29 21.01
CA GLN A 76 11.59 -0.95 20.70
C GLN A 76 10.44 -0.41 21.55
N GLN A 77 10.66 -0.32 22.87
CA GLN A 77 9.65 0.15 23.82
C GLN A 77 9.24 1.61 23.56
N ALA A 78 10.19 2.48 23.20
CA ALA A 78 9.90 3.89 22.89
C ALA A 78 9.04 4.00 21.62
N LEU A 79 9.38 3.25 20.57
CA LEU A 79 8.58 3.21 19.35
C LEU A 79 7.17 2.65 19.61
N GLU A 80 7.06 1.56 20.37
CA GLU A 80 5.76 0.98 20.75
C GLU A 80 4.89 1.91 21.59
N ALA A 81 5.50 2.73 22.45
CA ALA A 81 4.81 3.74 23.25
C ALA A 81 4.26 4.86 22.36
N LEU A 82 5.04 5.32 21.37
CA LEU A 82 4.56 6.28 20.38
C LEU A 82 3.38 5.73 19.58
N ILE A 83 3.44 4.48 19.11
CA ILE A 83 2.31 3.88 18.38
C ILE A 83 1.04 3.83 19.24
N ASN A 84 1.17 3.51 20.54
CA ASN A 84 0.03 3.58 21.46
C ASN A 84 -0.54 5.00 21.59
N GLU A 85 0.30 6.01 21.73
CA GLU A 85 -0.13 7.41 21.77
C GLU A 85 -0.90 7.80 20.50
N LEU A 86 -0.36 7.42 19.32
CA LEU A 86 -0.99 7.71 18.03
C LEU A 86 -2.32 6.96 17.84
N ASN A 87 -2.45 5.74 18.36
CA ASN A 87 -3.70 4.99 18.35
C ASN A 87 -4.81 5.70 19.14
N GLU A 88 -4.46 6.31 20.27
CA GLU A 88 -5.43 7.03 21.12
C GLU A 88 -5.66 8.48 20.68
N ASN A 89 -4.76 9.05 19.89
CA ASN A 89 -4.90 10.43 19.42
C ASN A 89 -6.10 10.58 18.47
N PRO A 90 -7.13 11.39 18.82
CA PRO A 90 -8.34 11.55 18.01
C PRO A 90 -8.13 12.39 16.75
N LEU A 91 -6.99 13.09 16.63
CA LEU A 91 -6.58 13.83 15.44
C LEU A 91 -5.88 12.94 14.40
N VAL A 92 -5.55 11.69 14.75
CA VAL A 92 -4.86 10.75 13.87
C VAL A 92 -5.87 9.73 13.34
N ASP A 93 -6.07 9.71 12.02
CA ASP A 93 -6.90 8.71 11.32
C ASP A 93 -6.04 7.63 10.67
N GLY A 94 -4.77 7.92 10.39
CA GLY A 94 -3.84 6.99 9.79
C GLY A 94 -2.47 7.05 10.47
N ILE A 95 -1.85 5.89 10.64
CA ILE A 95 -0.49 5.74 11.14
C ILE A 95 0.31 5.00 10.09
N LEU A 96 1.48 5.53 9.78
CA LEU A 96 2.42 4.89 8.88
C LEU A 96 3.80 4.86 9.53
N VAL A 97 4.32 3.65 9.70
CA VAL A 97 5.71 3.42 10.13
C VAL A 97 6.53 3.13 8.88
N GLN A 98 7.52 3.98 8.61
CA GLN A 98 8.37 3.83 7.43
C GLN A 98 9.35 2.67 7.62
N LEU A 99 9.39 1.77 6.64
CA LEU A 99 10.33 0.65 6.57
C LEU A 99 11.45 0.92 5.54
N PRO A 100 12.63 0.28 5.68
CA PRO A 100 13.03 -0.61 6.78
C PRO A 100 13.27 0.16 8.09
N LEU A 101 13.03 -0.50 9.22
CA LEU A 101 13.49 -0.02 10.53
C LEU A 101 14.97 -0.39 10.72
N PRO A 102 15.71 0.32 11.60
CA PRO A 102 17.02 -0.12 12.07
C PRO A 102 17.02 -1.58 12.54
N ASP A 103 18.11 -2.31 12.30
CA ASP A 103 18.20 -3.78 12.50
C ASP A 103 17.90 -4.26 13.93
N GLN A 104 18.07 -3.38 14.93
CA GLN A 104 17.77 -3.72 16.33
C GLN A 104 16.28 -3.69 16.67
N LEU A 105 15.42 -3.19 15.77
CA LEU A 105 13.98 -3.10 15.96
C LEU A 105 13.27 -4.24 15.24
N ASP A 106 12.30 -4.84 15.93
CA ASP A 106 11.41 -5.82 15.32
C ASP A 106 10.18 -5.09 14.76
N ALA A 107 10.05 -5.06 13.43
CA ALA A 107 8.96 -4.38 12.75
C ALA A 107 7.60 -5.07 12.94
N ASP A 108 7.58 -6.40 13.09
CA ASP A 108 6.33 -7.16 13.17
C ASP A 108 5.45 -6.74 14.36
N PRO A 109 5.95 -6.70 15.62
CA PRO A 109 5.15 -6.25 16.76
C PRO A 109 4.74 -4.78 16.65
N ILE A 110 5.54 -3.92 16.00
CA ILE A 110 5.20 -2.52 15.75
C ILE A 110 3.99 -2.41 14.82
N LEU A 111 4.03 -3.11 13.68
CA LEU A 111 2.95 -3.10 12.69
C LEU A 111 1.66 -3.70 13.25
N LEU A 112 1.77 -4.75 14.09
CA LEU A 112 0.63 -5.36 14.79
C LEU A 112 0.02 -4.44 15.86
N LYS A 113 0.78 -3.47 16.36
CA LYS A 113 0.30 -2.53 17.38
C LYS A 113 -0.54 -1.42 16.79
N ILE A 114 -0.39 -1.11 15.50
CA ILE A 114 -1.19 -0.11 14.81
C ILE A 114 -2.65 -0.59 14.79
N ARG A 115 -3.58 0.22 15.29
CA ARG A 115 -5.00 -0.15 15.30
C ARG A 115 -5.47 -0.39 13.86
N PRO A 116 -6.22 -1.48 13.56
CA PRO A 116 -6.52 -1.83 12.17
C PRO A 116 -7.27 -0.75 11.36
N ASP A 117 -8.09 0.07 12.03
CA ASP A 117 -8.80 1.21 11.45
C ASP A 117 -7.90 2.44 11.19
N LYS A 118 -6.67 2.46 11.74
CA LYS A 118 -5.63 3.45 11.47
C LYS A 118 -4.46 2.93 10.63
N ASP A 119 -4.45 1.64 10.31
CA ASP A 119 -3.45 1.02 9.43
C ASP A 119 -3.73 1.36 7.96
N VAL A 120 -3.37 2.59 7.57
CA VAL A 120 -3.57 3.11 6.21
C VAL A 120 -2.65 2.46 5.17
N ASP A 121 -1.61 1.74 5.61
CA ASP A 121 -0.78 0.94 4.71
C ASP A 121 -1.38 -0.46 4.45
N GLY A 122 -2.33 -0.89 5.29
CA GLY A 122 -3.21 -2.03 5.07
C GLY A 122 -2.59 -3.40 5.36
N PHE A 123 -1.42 -3.45 6.00
CA PHE A 123 -0.68 -4.68 6.25
C PHE A 123 -1.02 -5.37 7.57
N HIS A 124 -1.80 -4.74 8.44
CA HIS A 124 -2.26 -5.35 9.68
C HIS A 124 -3.02 -6.65 9.34
N PRO A 125 -2.72 -7.80 9.98
CA PRO A 125 -3.33 -9.08 9.63
C PRO A 125 -4.87 -9.08 9.68
N TYR A 126 -5.47 -8.27 10.55
CA TYR A 126 -6.91 -7.98 10.52
C TYR A 126 -7.37 -7.47 9.15
N ASN A 127 -6.73 -6.45 8.59
CA ASN A 127 -7.08 -5.85 7.30
C ASN A 127 -6.88 -6.85 6.15
N ILE A 128 -5.79 -7.61 6.18
CA ILE A 128 -5.55 -8.71 5.23
C ILE A 128 -6.63 -9.80 5.34
N GLY A 129 -6.98 -10.21 6.56
CA GLY A 129 -8.04 -11.19 6.80
C GLY A 129 -9.41 -10.71 6.32
N ARG A 130 -9.72 -9.42 6.51
CA ARG A 130 -10.92 -8.76 5.98
C ARG A 130 -10.96 -8.77 4.46
N LEU A 131 -9.84 -8.48 3.80
CA LEU A 131 -9.70 -8.58 2.35
C LEU A 131 -9.93 -10.03 1.88
N MET A 132 -9.31 -11.01 2.53
CA MET A 132 -9.46 -12.43 2.22
C MET A 132 -10.91 -12.92 2.38
N GLN A 133 -11.65 -12.40 3.36
CA GLN A 133 -13.06 -12.70 3.58
C GLN A 133 -14.03 -11.93 2.66
N ARG A 134 -13.51 -11.24 1.63
CA ARG A 134 -14.30 -10.42 0.69
C ARG A 134 -15.05 -9.27 1.37
N LYS A 135 -14.56 -8.80 2.52
CA LYS A 135 -15.12 -7.69 3.29
C LYS A 135 -14.02 -6.66 3.60
N PRO A 136 -13.34 -6.12 2.56
CA PRO A 136 -12.17 -5.28 2.75
C PRO A 136 -12.44 -4.10 3.68
N ALA A 137 -11.47 -3.79 4.51
CA ALA A 137 -11.39 -2.55 5.30
C ALA A 137 -10.38 -1.62 4.61
N LEU A 138 -9.38 -1.13 5.34
CA LEU A 138 -8.18 -0.56 4.72
C LEU A 138 -7.43 -1.67 3.98
N ARG A 139 -6.88 -1.34 2.80
CA ARG A 139 -6.30 -2.32 1.86
C ARG A 139 -4.85 -1.95 1.57
N PRO A 140 -3.96 -2.94 1.38
CA PRO A 140 -2.58 -2.70 0.98
C PRO A 140 -2.44 -1.71 -0.18
N CYS A 141 -1.69 -0.63 0.04
CA CYS A 141 -1.62 0.52 -0.88
C CYS A 141 -1.24 0.12 -2.31
N THR A 142 -0.19 -0.69 -2.48
CA THR A 142 0.31 -1.09 -3.80
C THR A 142 -0.71 -1.95 -4.56
N PRO A 143 -1.23 -3.06 -4.01
CA PRO A 143 -2.32 -3.81 -4.63
C PRO A 143 -3.57 -2.99 -4.95
N ALA A 144 -4.04 -2.17 -4.01
CA ALA A 144 -5.20 -1.31 -4.23
C ALA A 144 -4.95 -0.27 -5.33
N GLY A 145 -3.72 0.26 -5.40
CA GLY A 145 -3.27 1.12 -6.49
C GLY A 145 -3.29 0.41 -7.84
N VAL A 146 -2.76 -0.82 -7.93
CA VAL A 146 -2.81 -1.63 -9.17
C VAL A 146 -4.25 -1.90 -9.60
N ILE A 147 -5.15 -2.23 -8.68
CA ILE A 147 -6.59 -2.35 -9.01
C ILE A 147 -7.15 -1.04 -9.56
N THR A 148 -6.79 0.10 -8.97
CA THR A 148 -7.22 1.42 -9.46
C THR A 148 -6.71 1.68 -10.88
N LEU A 149 -5.46 1.30 -11.17
CA LEU A 149 -4.87 1.40 -12.51
C LEU A 149 -5.61 0.49 -13.51
N LEU A 150 -5.90 -0.76 -13.15
CA LEU A 150 -6.62 -1.70 -14.01
C LEU A 150 -8.09 -1.29 -14.22
N ASP A 151 -8.74 -0.75 -13.19
CA ASP A 151 -10.10 -0.20 -13.28
C ASP A 151 -10.16 1.01 -14.23
N SER A 152 -9.11 1.85 -14.26
CA SER A 152 -9.06 3.04 -15.14
C SER A 152 -9.12 2.72 -16.64
N ILE A 153 -8.75 1.50 -17.01
CA ILE A 153 -8.81 1.02 -18.40
C ILE A 153 -9.97 0.03 -18.62
N ASN A 154 -10.90 -0.09 -17.67
CA ASN A 154 -12.02 -1.02 -17.70
C ASN A 154 -11.59 -2.48 -17.90
N THR A 155 -10.50 -2.90 -17.24
CA THR A 155 -10.00 -4.28 -17.32
C THR A 155 -11.13 -5.27 -17.00
N PRO A 156 -11.43 -6.24 -17.89
CA PRO A 156 -12.34 -7.32 -17.55
C PRO A 156 -11.62 -8.24 -16.55
N TYR A 157 -12.23 -8.51 -15.40
CA TYR A 157 -11.66 -9.42 -14.40
C TYR A 157 -12.27 -10.81 -14.44
N LYS A 158 -13.61 -10.88 -14.55
CA LYS A 158 -14.34 -12.15 -14.46
C LYS A 158 -13.98 -13.07 -15.62
N GLY A 159 -13.53 -14.27 -15.30
CA GLY A 159 -13.13 -15.28 -16.28
C GLY A 159 -11.70 -15.14 -16.81
N GLN A 160 -11.01 -14.04 -16.49
CA GLN A 160 -9.60 -13.87 -16.86
C GLN A 160 -8.68 -14.64 -15.92
N HIS A 161 -7.59 -15.16 -16.46
CA HIS A 161 -6.49 -15.75 -15.72
C HIS A 161 -5.46 -14.68 -15.35
N ALA A 162 -5.43 -14.30 -14.08
CA ALA A 162 -4.49 -13.34 -13.54
C ALA A 162 -3.30 -14.04 -12.86
N VAL A 163 -2.08 -13.71 -13.28
CA VAL A 163 -0.85 -14.28 -12.74
C VAL A 163 -0.06 -13.20 -12.03
N VAL A 164 0.24 -13.44 -10.76
CA VAL A 164 1.12 -12.59 -9.96
C VAL A 164 2.45 -13.30 -9.77
N VAL A 165 3.53 -12.71 -10.28
CA VAL A 165 4.90 -13.22 -10.07
C VAL A 165 5.52 -12.47 -8.90
N GLY A 166 5.67 -13.15 -7.77
CA GLY A 166 6.08 -12.59 -6.49
C GLY A 166 5.04 -12.89 -5.42
N ALA A 167 5.47 -13.46 -4.30
CA ALA A 167 4.59 -13.88 -3.20
C ALA A 167 4.93 -13.15 -1.88
N SER A 168 5.38 -11.90 -1.98
CA SER A 168 5.69 -11.05 -0.81
C SER A 168 4.44 -10.71 -0.01
N ASN A 169 4.61 -10.45 1.28
CA ASN A 169 3.52 -10.02 2.16
C ASN A 169 2.99 -8.63 1.77
N ILE A 170 3.85 -7.76 1.25
CA ILE A 170 3.51 -6.37 0.95
C ILE A 170 2.85 -6.15 -0.43
N VAL A 171 3.03 -7.07 -1.38
CA VAL A 171 2.46 -6.93 -2.74
C VAL A 171 1.84 -8.24 -3.21
N GLY A 172 2.63 -9.30 -3.32
CA GLY A 172 2.22 -10.52 -4.02
C GLY A 172 0.95 -11.17 -3.45
N ARG A 173 0.97 -11.50 -2.16
CA ARG A 173 -0.15 -12.14 -1.47
C ARG A 173 -1.42 -11.28 -1.48
N PRO A 174 -1.40 -9.99 -1.07
CA PRO A 174 -2.61 -9.17 -1.13
C PRO A 174 -3.09 -8.88 -2.56
N MET A 175 -2.20 -8.80 -3.55
CA MET A 175 -2.60 -8.63 -4.96
C MET A 175 -3.44 -9.80 -5.47
N ILE A 176 -3.08 -11.03 -5.11
CA ILE A 176 -3.89 -12.22 -5.42
C ILE A 176 -5.29 -12.10 -4.82
N MET A 177 -5.39 -11.66 -3.56
CA MET A 177 -6.69 -11.50 -2.89
C MET A 177 -7.55 -10.41 -3.54
N GLU A 178 -6.95 -9.30 -3.96
CA GLU A 178 -7.65 -8.24 -4.72
C GLU A 178 -8.18 -8.73 -6.07
N LEU A 179 -7.38 -9.48 -6.82
CA LEU A 179 -7.78 -10.06 -8.10
C LEU A 179 -8.89 -11.12 -7.94
N LEU A 180 -8.77 -11.98 -6.92
CA LEU A 180 -9.82 -12.93 -6.55
C LEU A 180 -11.12 -12.21 -6.17
N LEU A 181 -11.03 -11.11 -5.42
CA LEU A 181 -12.19 -10.30 -5.03
C LEU A 181 -12.92 -9.71 -6.25
N LYS A 182 -12.17 -9.32 -7.30
CA LYS A 182 -12.71 -8.86 -8.58
C LYS A 182 -13.24 -9.99 -9.48
N GLY A 183 -12.97 -11.25 -9.13
CA GLY A 183 -13.51 -12.44 -9.80
C GLY A 183 -12.59 -13.04 -10.88
N ALA A 184 -11.30 -12.70 -10.88
CA ALA A 184 -10.32 -13.37 -11.73
C ALA A 184 -9.96 -14.76 -11.18
N THR A 185 -9.58 -15.69 -12.06
CA THR A 185 -8.86 -16.90 -11.68
C THR A 185 -7.42 -16.51 -11.41
N THR A 186 -6.88 -16.78 -10.22
CA THR A 186 -5.56 -16.27 -9.85
C THR A 186 -4.53 -17.38 -9.67
N THR A 187 -3.34 -17.17 -10.23
CA THR A 187 -2.14 -17.98 -9.96
C THR A 187 -1.05 -17.11 -9.34
N VAL A 188 -0.41 -17.61 -8.29
CA VAL A 188 0.77 -16.98 -7.67
C VAL A 188 2.02 -17.77 -8.02
N CYS A 189 3.00 -17.09 -8.62
CA CYS A 189 4.32 -17.65 -8.90
C CYS A 189 5.37 -17.05 -7.97
N HIS A 190 6.43 -17.80 -7.70
CA HIS A 190 7.55 -17.38 -6.86
C HIS A 190 8.86 -18.02 -7.33
N ARG A 191 9.97 -17.76 -6.61
CA ARG A 191 11.31 -18.26 -6.94
C ARG A 191 11.47 -19.79 -7.02
N PHE A 192 10.45 -20.54 -6.61
CA PHE A 192 10.44 -22.01 -6.63
C PHE A 192 9.40 -22.57 -7.62
N THR A 193 8.70 -21.72 -8.36
CA THR A 193 7.77 -22.16 -9.40
C THR A 193 8.57 -22.76 -10.55
N PRO A 194 8.43 -24.07 -10.83
CA PRO A 194 9.02 -24.65 -12.03
C PRO A 194 8.29 -24.11 -13.26
N ASP A 195 9.02 -23.92 -14.35
CA ASP A 195 8.44 -23.48 -15.63
C ASP A 195 7.59 -22.19 -15.50
N LEU A 196 8.20 -21.14 -14.94
CA LEU A 196 7.55 -19.84 -14.77
C LEU A 196 6.97 -19.29 -16.09
N GLU A 197 7.67 -19.53 -17.19
CA GLU A 197 7.29 -19.04 -18.52
C GLU A 197 5.89 -19.50 -18.92
N ARG A 198 5.54 -20.77 -18.68
CA ARG A 198 4.21 -21.29 -18.94
C ARG A 198 3.11 -20.47 -18.27
N TYR A 199 3.25 -20.19 -16.98
CA TYR A 199 2.26 -19.40 -16.24
C TYR A 199 2.17 -17.97 -16.77
N VAL A 200 3.31 -17.36 -17.09
CA VAL A 200 3.37 -16.00 -17.65
C VAL A 200 2.69 -15.94 -19.02
N ARG A 201 2.91 -16.93 -19.88
CA ARG A 201 2.34 -17.02 -21.23
C ARG A 201 0.82 -17.20 -21.21
N ASP A 202 0.31 -17.92 -20.22
CA ASP A 202 -1.13 -18.19 -20.05
C ASP A 202 -1.88 -17.04 -19.35
N ALA A 203 -1.21 -15.93 -19.00
CA ALA A 203 -1.80 -14.85 -18.22
C ALA A 203 -2.53 -13.82 -19.10
N ASP A 204 -3.82 -13.61 -18.83
CA ASP A 204 -4.58 -12.48 -19.36
C ASP A 204 -4.22 -11.17 -18.64
N ILE A 205 -3.93 -11.26 -17.33
CA ILE A 205 -3.50 -10.15 -16.48
C ILE A 205 -2.21 -10.59 -15.79
N LEU A 206 -1.10 -9.93 -16.10
CA LEU A 206 0.20 -10.24 -15.50
C LEU A 206 0.66 -9.11 -14.57
N ILE A 207 1.00 -9.46 -13.32
CA ILE A 207 1.55 -8.53 -12.35
C ILE A 207 2.90 -9.07 -11.86
N ALA A 208 3.99 -8.35 -12.18
CA ALA A 208 5.34 -8.71 -11.76
C ALA A 208 5.80 -7.89 -10.55
N ALA A 209 6.10 -8.56 -9.42
CA ALA A 209 6.44 -7.97 -8.13
C ALA A 209 7.66 -8.65 -7.48
N VAL A 210 8.74 -8.82 -8.26
CA VAL A 210 9.92 -9.63 -7.89
C VAL A 210 11.18 -8.83 -7.55
N GLY A 211 11.19 -7.51 -7.75
CA GLY A 211 12.37 -6.67 -7.48
C GLY A 211 13.63 -7.02 -8.31
N LYS A 212 13.48 -7.80 -9.38
CA LYS A 212 14.58 -8.24 -10.26
C LYS A 212 14.39 -7.71 -11.69
N PRO A 213 15.23 -6.76 -12.14
CA PRO A 213 15.14 -6.23 -13.50
C PRO A 213 15.23 -7.32 -14.57
N GLY A 214 14.40 -7.23 -15.60
CA GLY A 214 14.43 -8.13 -16.77
C GLY A 214 14.08 -9.60 -16.50
N LEU A 215 13.49 -9.93 -15.34
CA LEU A 215 13.09 -11.32 -15.05
C LEU A 215 11.98 -11.80 -15.99
N ILE A 216 10.97 -10.96 -16.22
CA ILE A 216 9.89 -11.22 -17.17
C ILE A 216 10.31 -10.64 -18.50
N LYS A 217 10.38 -11.50 -19.53
CA LYS A 217 10.72 -11.12 -20.89
C LYS A 217 9.46 -10.87 -21.73
N GLY A 218 9.63 -10.25 -22.90
CA GLY A 218 8.50 -9.83 -23.73
C GLY A 218 8.00 -10.91 -24.71
N GLU A 219 8.89 -11.82 -25.11
CA GLU A 219 8.60 -13.04 -25.91
C GLU A 219 7.88 -14.15 -25.12
#